data_AF-A0A5E6PUD0-F1
#
_entry.id   AF-A0A5E6PUD0-F1
#
_cell.length_a   1.000
_cell.length_b   1.000
_cell.length_c   1.000
_cell.angle_alpha   90.00
_cell.angle_beta   90.00
_cell.angle_gamma   90.00
#
_symmetry.space_group_name_H-M   'P 1'
#
loop_
_entity.id
_entity.type
_entity.pdbx_description
1 polymer ?
#
loop_
_entity_poly.entity_id
_entity_poly.type
_entity_poly.pdbx_seq_one_letter_code
_entity_poly.pdbx_strand_id
1 'polypeptide(L)'
;MTIMQNSQSSKAARDAYRKVRIQRNLARAAKAADDLPVAILADIVDASDNLLNGPIIKNAGVAKLSVPIWGDTGTIVGDDQVFRLFIAPGHIDDPDDAAFGEPIVTRDLTFPFADTWDPDFELPLNKIQPNGLYTLKHEVFLHNQQTAQSPLVKFTTDITAPGELTVPPEPKAMTFAITEVDDANSGNVSGVIPDYPDKASKDKYAYWFAKDPLPDDPSTLPPVTGLADVPDNRTVVIPKTYIDAQGDGITMAVQRDLTPNFRRILQKW
;
A
#
# COMPACT_ATOMS: atom_id res chain seq x y z
N MET A 1 61.86 26.81 -42.66
CA MET A 1 60.50 26.66 -43.22
C MET A 1 59.72 25.67 -42.35
N THR A 2 59.64 25.91 -41.03
CA THR A 2 59.36 24.83 -40.06
C THR A 2 58.32 25.23 -39.00
N ILE A 3 58.19 26.51 -38.71
CA ILE A 3 57.25 27.03 -37.70
C ILE A 3 55.83 27.20 -38.27
N MET A 4 55.71 27.63 -39.54
CA MET A 4 54.40 27.77 -40.21
C MET A 4 53.71 26.43 -40.54
N GLN A 5 54.47 25.37 -40.83
CA GLN A 5 53.91 24.03 -41.04
C GLN A 5 53.40 23.40 -39.74
N ASN A 6 54.05 23.69 -38.60
CA ASN A 6 53.61 23.24 -37.28
C ASN A 6 52.36 23.99 -36.78
N SER A 7 52.21 25.29 -37.09
CA SER A 7 51.02 26.03 -36.72
C SER A 7 49.79 25.66 -37.56
N GLN A 8 49.98 25.38 -38.85
CA GLN A 8 48.92 24.88 -39.73
C GLN A 8 48.46 23.47 -39.35
N SER A 9 49.38 22.56 -39.01
CA SER A 9 49.03 21.21 -38.54
C SER A 9 48.34 21.22 -37.16
N SER A 10 48.78 22.09 -36.24
CA SER A 10 48.10 22.26 -34.95
C SER A 10 46.69 22.82 -35.09
N LYS A 11 46.47 23.80 -35.98
CA LYS A 11 45.15 24.34 -36.28
C LYS A 11 44.24 23.28 -36.93
N ALA A 12 44.77 22.53 -37.90
CA ALA A 12 44.04 21.43 -38.53
C ALA A 12 43.65 20.34 -37.53
N ALA A 13 44.53 20.00 -36.57
CA ALA A 13 44.24 19.03 -35.52
C ALA A 13 43.14 19.53 -34.56
N ARG A 14 43.16 20.82 -34.16
CA ARG A 14 42.11 21.43 -33.32
C ARG A 14 40.78 21.50 -34.05
N ASP A 15 40.77 21.85 -35.33
CA ASP A 15 39.56 21.91 -36.14
C ASP A 15 38.99 20.51 -36.41
N ALA A 16 39.85 19.52 -36.65
CA ALA A 16 39.44 18.12 -36.73
C ALA A 16 38.86 17.62 -35.40
N TYR A 17 39.49 17.93 -34.27
CA TYR A 17 38.98 17.58 -32.94
C TYR A 17 37.63 18.26 -32.65
N ARG A 18 37.48 19.55 -33.01
CA ARG A 18 36.20 20.26 -32.91
C ARG A 18 35.12 19.61 -33.76
N LYS A 19 35.41 19.27 -35.02
CA LYS A 19 34.46 18.59 -35.92
C LYS A 19 34.04 17.24 -35.37
N VAL A 20 34.98 16.43 -34.91
CA VAL A 20 34.70 15.11 -34.33
C VAL A 20 33.89 15.24 -33.03
N ARG A 21 34.17 16.26 -32.19
CA ARG A 21 33.37 16.54 -30.99
C ARG A 21 31.94 16.96 -31.33
N ILE A 22 31.77 17.85 -32.31
CA ILE A 22 30.44 18.28 -32.77
C ILE A 22 29.68 17.11 -33.38
N GLN A 23 30.30 16.30 -34.23
CA GLN A 23 29.69 15.11 -34.81
C GLN A 23 29.28 14.09 -33.73
N ARG A 24 30.12 13.86 -32.72
CA ARG A 24 29.75 13.02 -31.57
C ARG A 24 28.57 13.58 -30.80
N ASN A 25 28.54 14.88 -30.54
CA ASN A 25 27.42 15.52 -29.84
C ASN A 25 26.12 15.45 -30.66
N LEU A 26 26.20 15.66 -31.99
CA LEU A 26 25.05 15.53 -32.89
C LEU A 26 24.53 14.09 -32.96
N ALA A 27 25.42 13.10 -33.07
CA ALA A 27 25.03 11.69 -33.07
C ALA A 27 24.39 11.26 -31.74
N ARG A 28 24.87 11.79 -30.60
CA ARG A 28 24.29 11.56 -29.27
C ARG A 28 22.91 12.17 -29.12
N ALA A 29 22.74 13.43 -29.56
CA ALA A 29 21.45 14.11 -29.54
C ALA A 29 20.43 13.46 -30.50
N ALA A 30 20.89 12.78 -31.55
CA ALA A 30 20.05 12.07 -32.51
C ALA A 30 19.71 10.61 -32.12
N LYS A 31 20.43 10.01 -31.17
CA LYS A 31 20.07 8.69 -30.63
C LYS A 31 18.76 8.86 -29.85
N ALA A 32 17.72 8.08 -30.16
CA ALA A 32 16.52 8.06 -29.34
C ALA A 32 16.84 7.50 -27.94
N ALA A 33 16.15 7.99 -26.93
CA ALA A 33 16.23 7.44 -25.59
C ALA A 33 15.83 5.96 -25.61
N ASP A 34 16.57 5.14 -24.87
CA ASP A 34 16.22 3.74 -24.68
C ASP A 34 15.00 3.65 -23.74
N ASP A 35 14.16 2.63 -23.92
CA ASP A 35 12.98 2.43 -23.07
C ASP A 35 13.40 2.23 -21.60
N LEU A 36 12.72 2.93 -20.69
CA LEU A 36 12.94 2.75 -19.26
C LEU A 36 12.23 1.48 -18.76
N PRO A 37 12.79 0.79 -17.76
CA PRO A 37 12.16 -0.39 -17.16
C PRO A 37 10.84 -0.02 -16.46
N VAL A 38 9.99 -1.01 -16.23
CA VAL A 38 8.75 -0.82 -15.45
C VAL A 38 9.10 -0.84 -13.95
N ALA A 39 8.54 0.09 -13.17
CA ALA A 39 8.64 0.06 -11.72
C ALA A 39 7.81 -1.09 -11.13
N ILE A 40 8.30 -1.70 -10.05
CA ILE A 40 7.69 -2.88 -9.42
C ILE A 40 7.23 -2.50 -8.01
N LEU A 41 5.94 -2.71 -7.71
CA LEU A 41 5.38 -2.54 -6.36
C LEU A 41 5.48 -3.88 -5.61
N ALA A 42 6.05 -3.87 -4.40
CA ALA A 42 6.30 -5.10 -3.65
C ALA A 42 5.06 -5.63 -2.92
N ASP A 43 4.17 -4.73 -2.49
CA ASP A 43 3.07 -5.03 -1.58
C ASP A 43 1.72 -5.24 -2.29
N ILE A 44 1.69 -5.86 -3.47
CA ILE A 44 0.43 -6.15 -4.20
C ILE A 44 -0.25 -7.40 -3.62
N VAL A 45 -1.54 -7.29 -3.27
CA VAL A 45 -2.38 -8.38 -2.74
C VAL A 45 -3.28 -8.98 -3.82
N ASP A 46 -3.78 -8.18 -4.75
CA ASP A 46 -4.58 -8.63 -5.89
C ASP A 46 -3.94 -8.16 -7.19
N ALA A 47 -3.62 -9.11 -8.06
CA ALA A 47 -2.97 -8.85 -9.34
C ALA A 47 -3.94 -8.40 -10.45
N SER A 48 -5.25 -8.50 -10.22
CA SER A 48 -6.26 -8.10 -11.22
C SER A 48 -6.42 -6.58 -11.31
N ASP A 49 -6.22 -5.87 -10.20
CA ASP A 49 -6.34 -4.42 -10.07
C ASP A 49 -5.10 -3.76 -9.43
N ASN A 50 -4.05 -4.55 -9.18
CA ASN A 50 -2.84 -4.16 -8.46
C ASN A 50 -3.17 -3.51 -7.10
N LEU A 51 -4.11 -4.08 -6.35
CA LEU A 51 -4.46 -3.61 -5.01
C LEU A 51 -3.27 -3.75 -4.07
N LEU A 52 -2.88 -2.65 -3.43
CA LEU A 52 -1.83 -2.62 -2.44
C LEU A 52 -2.28 -3.15 -1.07
N ASN A 53 -1.34 -3.74 -0.32
CA ASN A 53 -1.56 -4.28 1.02
C ASN A 53 -1.69 -3.15 2.04
N GLY A 54 -2.92 -2.67 2.19
CA GLY A 54 -3.28 -1.61 3.12
C GLY A 54 -2.72 -1.74 4.53
N PRO A 55 -2.96 -2.85 5.24
CA PRO A 55 -2.46 -3.07 6.59
C PRO A 55 -0.93 -2.98 6.72
N ILE A 56 -0.17 -3.55 5.78
CA ILE A 56 1.30 -3.49 5.80
C ILE A 56 1.79 -2.05 5.63
N ILE A 57 1.24 -1.36 4.63
CA ILE A 57 1.61 0.01 4.28
C ILE A 57 1.25 0.99 5.41
N LYS A 58 0.09 0.80 6.04
CA LYS A 58 -0.35 1.64 7.17
C LYS A 58 0.57 1.48 8.38
N ASN A 59 1.00 0.25 8.69
CA ASN A 59 1.93 -0.01 9.79
C ASN A 59 3.35 0.50 9.50
N ALA A 60 3.81 0.40 8.26
CA ALA A 60 5.12 0.89 7.84
C ALA A 60 5.16 2.41 7.60
N GLY A 61 4.02 3.03 7.28
CA GLY A 61 3.91 4.42 6.86
C GLY A 61 4.37 4.68 5.41
N VAL A 62 4.78 3.65 4.69
CA VAL A 62 5.31 3.71 3.33
C VAL A 62 4.91 2.47 2.53
N ALA A 63 4.75 2.62 1.21
CA ALA A 63 4.69 1.49 0.28
C ALA A 63 6.04 1.29 -0.40
N LYS A 64 6.48 0.04 -0.52
CA LYS A 64 7.78 -0.27 -1.13
C LYS A 64 7.65 -0.43 -2.63
N LEU A 65 8.55 0.21 -3.36
CA LEU A 65 8.70 0.02 -4.80
C LEU A 65 10.16 -0.19 -5.15
N SER A 66 10.37 -0.87 -6.27
CA SER A 66 11.68 -1.08 -6.87
C SER A 66 11.70 -0.52 -8.29
N VAL A 67 12.71 0.26 -8.64
CA VAL A 67 12.96 0.72 -10.02
C VAL A 67 14.24 0.06 -10.52
N PRO A 68 14.17 -0.86 -11.50
CA PRO A 68 15.36 -1.44 -12.09
C PRO A 68 16.25 -0.39 -12.77
N ILE A 69 17.54 -0.66 -12.86
CA ILE A 69 18.46 0.20 -13.63
C ILE A 69 18.14 0.13 -15.13
N TRP A 70 18.27 1.26 -15.84
CA TRP A 70 18.08 1.34 -17.29
C TRP A 70 19.40 1.15 -18.05
N GLY A 71 19.31 0.94 -19.37
CA GLY A 71 20.48 0.69 -20.21
C GLY A 71 21.39 1.91 -20.42
N ASP A 72 20.82 3.08 -20.70
CA ASP A 72 21.57 4.31 -21.01
C ASP A 72 21.98 5.09 -19.75
N THR A 73 22.99 4.60 -19.04
CA THR A 73 23.51 5.25 -17.81
C THR A 73 24.58 6.30 -18.07
N GLY A 74 24.99 6.49 -19.32
CA GLY A 74 26.08 7.39 -19.71
C GLY A 74 27.17 6.67 -20.49
N THR A 75 28.07 7.45 -21.10
CA THR A 75 29.16 6.89 -21.94
C THR A 75 30.54 7.40 -21.53
N ILE A 76 30.61 8.54 -20.84
CA ILE A 76 31.85 9.17 -20.39
C ILE A 76 31.71 9.51 -18.91
N VAL A 77 32.79 9.30 -18.15
CA VAL A 77 32.87 9.70 -16.73
C VAL A 77 32.52 11.19 -16.59
N GLY A 78 31.56 11.49 -15.73
CA GLY A 78 31.03 12.85 -15.56
C GLY A 78 29.80 13.18 -16.42
N ASP A 79 29.29 12.25 -17.23
CA ASP A 79 27.98 12.42 -17.86
C ASP A 79 26.90 12.45 -16.75
N ASP A 80 26.16 13.55 -16.65
CA ASP A 80 25.12 13.76 -15.64
C ASP A 80 23.73 13.37 -16.16
N GLN A 81 22.91 12.83 -15.26
CA GLN A 81 21.51 12.51 -15.47
C GLN A 81 20.68 12.91 -14.25
N VAL A 82 19.36 13.10 -14.45
CA VAL A 82 18.43 13.37 -13.35
C VAL A 82 17.29 12.36 -13.40
N PHE A 83 17.20 11.50 -12.38
CA PHE A 83 16.07 10.60 -12.18
C PHE A 83 14.96 11.31 -11.40
N ARG A 84 13.71 11.11 -11.82
CA ARG A 84 12.52 11.67 -11.17
C ARG A 84 11.43 10.61 -11.08
N LEU A 85 10.81 10.50 -9.91
CA LEU A 85 9.67 9.62 -9.67
C LEU A 85 8.43 10.47 -9.46
N PHE A 86 7.32 10.08 -10.09
CA PHE A 86 6.04 10.79 -10.02
C PHE A 86 4.92 9.85 -9.64
N ILE A 87 3.88 10.43 -9.05
CA ILE A 87 2.64 9.76 -8.73
C ILE A 87 1.48 10.73 -8.95
N ALA A 88 0.39 10.23 -9.52
CA ALA A 88 -0.82 10.99 -9.75
C ALA A 88 -2.05 10.22 -9.25
N PRO A 89 -3.09 10.91 -8.76
CA PRO A 89 -4.39 10.30 -8.51
C PRO A 89 -5.09 9.94 -9.83
N GLY A 90 -5.79 8.81 -9.83
CA GLY A 90 -6.49 8.25 -10.99
C GLY A 90 -5.66 7.26 -11.79
N HIS A 91 -6.34 6.50 -12.65
CA HIS A 91 -5.70 5.70 -13.70
C HIS A 91 -5.51 6.58 -14.94
N ILE A 92 -4.29 7.07 -15.12
CA ILE A 92 -3.92 7.96 -16.21
C ILE A 92 -3.38 7.14 -17.38
N ASP A 93 -3.75 7.54 -18.59
CA ASP A 93 -3.26 6.95 -19.85
C ASP A 93 -2.23 7.84 -20.56
N ASP A 94 -2.26 9.15 -20.30
CA ASP A 94 -1.32 10.12 -20.87
C ASP A 94 -0.12 10.34 -19.93
N PRO A 95 1.11 9.96 -20.33
CA PRO A 95 2.29 10.19 -19.49
C PRO A 95 2.56 11.68 -19.23
N ASP A 96 2.07 12.60 -20.06
CA ASP A 96 2.30 14.04 -19.91
C ASP A 96 1.14 14.77 -19.18
N ASP A 97 0.22 14.01 -18.57
CA ASP A 97 -0.91 14.58 -17.83
C ASP A 97 -0.44 15.50 -16.68
N ALA A 98 -1.09 16.66 -16.57
CA ALA A 98 -0.79 17.66 -15.54
C ALA A 98 -1.01 17.14 -14.10
N ALA A 99 -1.77 16.06 -13.92
CA ALA A 99 -2.04 15.45 -12.62
C ALA A 99 -0.79 14.83 -11.95
N PHE A 100 0.28 14.53 -12.69
CA PHE A 100 1.54 14.04 -12.11
C PHE A 100 2.29 15.09 -11.29
N GLY A 101 1.99 16.38 -11.46
CA GLY A 101 2.52 17.46 -10.64
C GLY A 101 4.04 17.43 -10.47
N GLU A 102 4.50 17.69 -9.24
CA GLU A 102 5.93 17.68 -8.88
C GLU A 102 6.43 16.27 -8.54
N PRO A 103 7.69 15.94 -8.86
CA PRO A 103 8.26 14.64 -8.55
C PRO A 103 8.32 14.43 -7.03
N ILE A 104 8.02 13.21 -6.60
CA ILE A 104 8.12 12.80 -5.19
C ILE A 104 9.55 12.46 -4.80
N VAL A 105 10.38 12.07 -5.76
CA VAL A 105 11.81 11.81 -5.58
C VAL A 105 12.55 12.41 -6.77
N THR A 106 13.67 13.07 -6.49
CA THR A 106 14.66 13.48 -7.51
C THR A 106 16.03 13.01 -7.07
N ARG A 107 16.78 12.39 -7.98
CA ARG A 107 18.18 11.98 -7.76
C ARG A 107 19.04 12.48 -8.92
N ASP A 108 20.09 13.21 -8.58
CA ASP A 108 21.15 13.56 -9.52
C ASP A 108 22.15 12.40 -9.59
N LEU A 109 22.51 12.01 -10.81
CA LEU A 109 23.31 10.81 -11.08
C LEU A 109 24.45 11.18 -12.01
N THR A 110 25.68 10.83 -11.63
CA THR A 110 26.87 11.10 -12.45
C THR A 110 27.53 9.78 -12.83
N PHE A 111 27.73 9.55 -14.12
CA PHE A 111 28.34 8.32 -14.62
C PHE A 111 29.79 8.16 -14.14
N PRO A 112 30.23 6.94 -13.70
CA PRO A 112 29.47 5.69 -13.64
C PRO A 112 28.76 5.49 -12.30
N PHE A 113 27.44 5.28 -12.33
CA PHE A 113 26.64 5.00 -11.13
C PHE A 113 25.89 3.66 -11.15
N ALA A 114 25.92 2.93 -12.28
CA ALA A 114 25.11 1.73 -12.49
C ALA A 114 25.37 0.62 -11.44
N ASP A 115 26.65 0.39 -11.08
CA ASP A 115 27.05 -0.63 -10.10
C ASP A 115 26.65 -0.26 -8.65
N THR A 116 26.34 1.01 -8.42
CA THR A 116 25.92 1.55 -7.11
C THR A 116 24.44 1.96 -7.12
N TRP A 117 23.69 1.58 -8.15
CA TRP A 117 22.27 1.90 -8.22
C TRP A 117 21.52 1.21 -7.09
N ASP A 118 20.85 2.02 -6.27
CA ASP A 118 19.91 1.55 -5.28
C ASP A 118 18.50 1.54 -5.90
N PRO A 119 17.95 0.36 -6.22
CA PRO A 119 16.66 0.25 -6.86
C PRO A 119 15.50 0.49 -5.90
N ASP A 120 15.76 0.57 -4.58
CA ASP A 120 14.70 0.61 -3.57
C ASP A 120 14.23 2.05 -3.32
N PHE A 121 12.91 2.22 -3.33
CA PHE A 121 12.25 3.49 -3.03
C PHE A 121 11.04 3.26 -2.14
N GLU A 122 10.71 4.31 -1.40
CA GLU A 122 9.54 4.34 -0.53
C GLU A 122 8.56 5.39 -1.03
N LEU A 123 7.30 4.98 -1.19
CA LEU A 123 6.19 5.88 -1.43
C LEU A 123 5.58 6.30 -0.10
N PRO A 124 5.66 7.59 0.28
CA PRO A 124 5.04 8.07 1.50
C PRO A 124 3.52 7.90 1.49
N LEU A 125 2.94 7.49 2.62
CA LEU A 125 1.50 7.27 2.75
C LEU A 125 0.64 8.46 2.31
N ASN A 126 1.09 9.68 2.58
CA ASN A 126 0.37 10.91 2.20
C ASN A 126 0.33 11.16 0.68
N LYS A 127 1.12 10.43 -0.12
CA LYS A 127 1.09 10.50 -1.59
C LYS A 127 0.12 9.49 -2.22
N ILE A 128 -0.32 8.50 -1.45
CA ILE A 128 -1.26 7.44 -1.83
C ILE A 128 -2.56 7.51 -1.02
N GLN A 129 -2.85 8.69 -0.46
CA GLN A 129 -4.08 9.02 0.23
C GLN A 129 -4.81 10.18 -0.48
N PRO A 130 -6.16 10.19 -0.48
CA PRO A 130 -7.08 9.20 0.10
C PRO A 130 -7.11 7.86 -0.68
N ASN A 131 -7.76 6.81 -0.14
CA ASN A 131 -7.91 5.54 -0.86
C ASN A 131 -8.51 5.77 -2.24
N GLY A 132 -7.99 5.06 -3.24
CA GLY A 132 -8.45 5.21 -4.60
C GLY A 132 -7.48 4.66 -5.63
N LEU A 133 -7.69 5.10 -6.87
CA LEU A 133 -6.87 4.72 -8.01
C LEU A 133 -5.67 5.67 -8.10
N TYR A 134 -4.51 5.14 -8.47
CA TYR A 134 -3.28 5.90 -8.64
C TYR A 134 -2.48 5.42 -9.84
N THR A 135 -1.65 6.30 -10.38
CA THR A 135 -0.69 5.99 -11.44
C THR A 135 0.69 6.47 -11.06
N LEU A 136 1.69 5.62 -11.27
CA LEU A 136 3.10 5.90 -11.05
C LEU A 136 3.87 5.89 -12.36
N LYS A 137 4.81 6.82 -12.49
CA LYS A 137 5.81 6.85 -13.57
C LYS A 137 7.15 7.30 -13.03
N HIS A 138 8.22 6.99 -13.73
CA HIS A 138 9.49 7.65 -13.54
C HIS A 138 10.04 8.17 -14.87
N GLU A 139 10.86 9.19 -14.76
CA GLU A 139 11.49 9.86 -15.88
C GLU A 139 12.98 10.00 -15.61
N VAL A 140 13.77 9.94 -16.68
CA VAL A 140 15.19 10.21 -16.61
C VAL A 140 15.52 11.28 -17.62
N PHE A 141 16.04 12.41 -17.13
CA PHE A 141 16.71 13.38 -17.98
C PHE A 141 18.12 12.88 -18.25
N LEU A 142 18.36 12.40 -19.47
CA LEU A 142 19.58 11.74 -19.88
C LEU A 142 20.70 12.73 -20.20
N HIS A 143 21.94 12.24 -20.23
CA HIS A 143 23.15 13.01 -20.56
C HIS A 143 23.13 13.66 -21.95
N ASN A 144 22.30 13.13 -22.86
CA ASN A 144 22.10 13.66 -24.21
C ASN A 144 20.99 14.72 -24.28
N GLN A 145 20.51 15.22 -23.14
CA GLN A 145 19.44 16.23 -23.00
C GLN A 145 18.06 15.77 -23.45
N GLN A 146 17.86 14.46 -23.62
CA GLN A 146 16.55 13.88 -23.85
C GLN A 146 15.92 13.45 -22.54
N THR A 147 14.59 13.42 -22.51
CA THR A 147 13.83 12.84 -21.41
C THR A 147 13.31 11.49 -21.85
N ALA A 148 13.66 10.45 -21.09
CA ALA A 148 13.07 9.13 -21.21
C ALA A 148 11.94 8.98 -20.19
N GLN A 149 10.84 8.35 -20.58
CA GLN A 149 9.70 8.10 -19.71
C GLN A 149 9.47 6.60 -19.55
N SER A 150 9.08 6.17 -18.34
CA SER A 150 8.73 4.79 -18.08
C SER A 150 7.31 4.47 -18.54
N PRO A 151 6.99 3.19 -18.75
CA PRO A 151 5.61 2.74 -18.78
C PRO A 151 4.87 3.15 -17.51
N LEU A 152 3.57 3.42 -17.65
CA LEU A 152 2.69 3.81 -16.54
C LEU A 152 2.30 2.59 -15.72
N VAL A 153 2.45 2.68 -14.40
CA VAL A 153 2.04 1.64 -13.45
C VAL A 153 0.76 2.08 -12.75
N LYS A 154 -0.34 1.40 -13.03
CA LYS A 154 -1.66 1.65 -12.43
C LYS A 154 -1.89 0.73 -11.25
N PHE A 155 -2.33 1.29 -10.12
CA PHE A 155 -2.55 0.54 -8.89
C PHE A 155 -3.66 1.15 -8.05
N THR A 156 -4.23 0.32 -7.17
CA THR A 156 -5.32 0.72 -6.28
C THR A 156 -4.80 0.75 -4.84
N THR A 157 -5.16 1.79 -4.10
CA THR A 157 -4.87 1.89 -2.67
C THR A 157 -6.17 1.71 -1.88
N ASP A 158 -6.17 0.69 -1.01
CA ASP A 158 -7.15 0.58 0.06
C ASP A 158 -6.41 0.30 1.36
N ILE A 159 -6.05 1.38 2.04
CA ILE A 159 -5.29 1.33 3.31
C ILE A 159 -6.21 1.40 4.53
N THR A 160 -7.52 1.44 4.30
CA THR A 160 -8.53 1.48 5.35
C THR A 160 -8.91 0.05 5.68
N ALA A 161 -8.67 -0.38 6.91
CA ALA A 161 -9.20 -1.66 7.34
C ALA A 161 -10.74 -1.59 7.36
N PRO A 162 -11.45 -2.69 7.05
CA PRO A 162 -12.90 -2.74 7.18
C PRO A 162 -13.37 -2.13 8.52
N GLY A 163 -14.26 -1.14 8.46
CA GLY A 163 -14.77 -0.40 9.63
C GLY A 163 -13.95 0.82 10.10
N GLU A 164 -12.82 1.16 9.49
CA GLU A 164 -12.02 2.33 9.92
C GLU A 164 -12.54 3.68 9.38
N LEU A 165 -13.27 3.69 8.27
CA LEU A 165 -13.89 4.92 7.73
C LEU A 165 -15.25 5.24 8.37
N THR A 166 -15.74 4.43 9.31
CA THR A 166 -17.03 4.69 9.96
C THR A 166 -16.86 5.57 11.20
N VAL A 167 -17.21 6.85 11.06
CA VAL A 167 -17.49 7.74 12.20
C VAL A 167 -18.96 8.20 12.11
N PRO A 168 -19.91 7.69 12.93
CA PRO A 168 -20.03 6.34 13.53
C PRO A 168 -21.40 5.64 13.19
N PRO A 169 -21.66 4.35 13.56
CA PRO A 169 -21.01 3.60 14.65
C PRO A 169 -20.42 2.22 14.32
N GLU A 170 -19.53 1.81 15.22
CA GLU A 170 -19.11 0.44 15.54
C GLU A 170 -20.16 -0.62 15.17
N PRO A 171 -19.77 -1.83 14.73
CA PRO A 171 -20.70 -2.94 14.64
C PRO A 171 -21.37 -3.08 16.02
N LYS A 172 -22.70 -2.91 16.02
CA LYS A 172 -23.46 -2.89 17.26
C LYS A 172 -23.27 -4.24 17.94
N ALA A 173 -22.99 -4.22 19.24
CA ALA A 173 -22.88 -5.45 20.00
C ALA A 173 -24.19 -6.25 19.94
N MET A 174 -24.07 -7.57 20.02
CA MET A 174 -25.21 -8.48 20.09
C MET A 174 -26.14 -8.06 21.24
N THR A 175 -27.44 -7.94 20.95
CA THR A 175 -28.44 -7.56 21.95
C THR A 175 -29.08 -8.81 22.54
N PHE A 176 -29.07 -8.94 23.86
CA PHE A 176 -29.75 -10.02 24.56
C PHE A 176 -31.12 -9.54 25.06
N ALA A 177 -32.12 -10.43 24.99
CA ALA A 177 -33.47 -10.13 25.48
C ALA A 177 -33.55 -10.16 27.02
N ILE A 178 -32.64 -10.92 27.64
CA ILE A 178 -32.50 -11.01 29.09
C ILE A 178 -31.30 -10.17 29.53
N THR A 179 -31.42 -9.49 30.66
CA THR A 179 -30.33 -8.68 31.25
C THR A 179 -29.59 -9.41 32.36
N GLU A 180 -30.24 -10.41 32.96
CA GLU A 180 -29.75 -11.20 34.08
C GLU A 180 -29.99 -12.69 33.78
N VAL A 181 -29.01 -13.51 34.15
CA VAL A 181 -29.07 -14.96 34.01
C VAL A 181 -29.17 -15.58 35.40
N ASP A 182 -30.11 -16.49 35.59
CA ASP A 182 -30.29 -17.28 36.80
C ASP A 182 -30.53 -18.77 36.45
N ASP A 183 -30.67 -19.62 37.47
CA ASP A 183 -30.92 -21.05 37.26
C ASP A 183 -32.23 -21.32 36.48
N ALA A 184 -33.22 -20.43 36.59
CA ALA A 184 -34.51 -20.57 35.93
C ALA A 184 -34.48 -20.20 34.43
N ASN A 185 -33.56 -19.33 34.01
CA ASN A 185 -33.49 -18.81 32.64
C ASN A 185 -32.19 -19.17 31.87
N SER A 186 -31.21 -19.79 32.54
CA SER A 186 -29.92 -20.24 31.95
C SER A 186 -30.04 -21.16 30.73
N GLY A 187 -31.20 -21.79 30.53
CA GLY A 187 -31.52 -22.59 29.34
C GLY A 187 -31.93 -21.79 28.10
N ASN A 188 -32.26 -20.50 28.25
CA ASN A 188 -32.93 -19.68 27.23
C ASN A 188 -32.14 -18.41 26.88
N VAL A 189 -30.81 -18.45 27.01
CA VAL A 189 -29.97 -17.29 26.71
C VAL A 189 -29.73 -17.20 25.20
N SER A 190 -30.35 -16.22 24.56
CA SER A 190 -30.16 -15.92 23.15
C SER A 190 -29.88 -14.44 22.93
N GLY A 191 -28.96 -14.16 22.01
CA GLY A 191 -28.65 -12.81 21.54
C GLY A 191 -28.94 -12.65 20.06
N VAL A 192 -29.18 -11.41 19.64
CA VAL A 192 -29.45 -11.05 18.24
C VAL A 192 -28.29 -10.22 17.71
N ILE A 193 -27.71 -10.66 16.61
CA ILE A 193 -26.72 -9.90 15.85
C ILE A 193 -27.45 -8.73 15.15
N PRO A 194 -27.07 -7.47 15.42
CA PRO A 194 -27.72 -6.31 14.80
C PRO A 194 -27.51 -6.30 13.27
N ASP A 195 -28.38 -5.60 12.55
CA ASP A 195 -28.19 -5.40 11.11
C ASP A 195 -26.96 -4.52 10.84
N TYR A 196 -26.27 -4.82 9.74
CA TYR A 196 -25.16 -4.04 9.22
C TYR A 196 -25.21 -3.94 7.68
N PRO A 197 -24.74 -2.82 7.09
CA PRO A 197 -24.99 -2.49 5.69
C PRO A 197 -24.28 -3.38 4.67
N ASP A 198 -23.15 -3.96 5.04
CA ASP A 198 -22.21 -4.73 4.22
C ASP A 198 -22.36 -6.25 4.36
N LYS A 199 -23.51 -6.72 4.87
CA LYS A 199 -23.79 -8.14 5.08
C LYS A 199 -23.63 -9.01 3.82
N ALA A 200 -22.93 -10.12 3.95
CA ALA A 200 -22.76 -11.13 2.92
C ALA A 200 -23.05 -12.55 3.44
N SER A 201 -23.40 -13.45 2.52
CA SER A 201 -23.82 -14.84 2.82
C SER A 201 -22.75 -15.74 3.48
N LYS A 202 -21.53 -15.23 3.68
CA LYS A 202 -20.39 -15.98 4.25
C LYS A 202 -19.81 -15.31 5.48
N ASP A 203 -20.50 -14.30 6.01
CA ASP A 203 -20.05 -13.60 7.20
C ASP A 203 -20.01 -14.59 8.37
N LYS A 204 -18.97 -14.48 9.17
CA LYS A 204 -18.72 -15.37 10.29
C LYS A 204 -18.91 -14.62 11.60
N TYR A 205 -19.26 -15.34 12.65
CA TYR A 205 -19.28 -14.81 14.00
C TYR A 205 -18.53 -15.72 14.96
N ALA A 206 -18.10 -15.14 16.05
CA ALA A 206 -17.66 -15.81 17.27
C ALA A 206 -18.29 -15.06 18.45
N TYR A 207 -18.08 -15.51 19.68
CA TYR A 207 -18.41 -14.76 20.89
C TYR A 207 -17.50 -15.22 22.04
N TRP A 208 -17.35 -14.40 23.08
CA TRP A 208 -16.37 -14.59 24.16
C TRP A 208 -16.96 -14.29 25.52
N PHE A 209 -16.68 -15.11 26.52
CA PHE A 209 -17.12 -14.88 27.89
C PHE A 209 -16.01 -14.26 28.73
N ALA A 210 -16.33 -13.25 29.55
CA ALA A 210 -15.36 -12.55 30.38
C ALA A 210 -15.90 -12.37 31.80
N LYS A 211 -15.22 -12.96 32.79
CA LYS A 211 -15.57 -12.76 34.21
C LYS A 211 -15.02 -11.45 34.72
N ASP A 212 -15.66 -10.87 35.72
CA ASP A 212 -15.05 -9.78 36.50
C ASP A 212 -13.93 -10.35 37.40
N PRO A 213 -12.77 -9.67 37.52
CA PRO A 213 -12.42 -8.44 36.80
C PRO A 213 -12.12 -8.72 35.32
N LEU A 214 -12.66 -7.88 34.44
CA LEU A 214 -12.43 -7.97 33.00
C LEU A 214 -10.92 -7.96 32.68
N PRO A 215 -10.44 -8.78 31.73
CA PRO A 215 -9.05 -8.76 31.32
C PRO A 215 -8.70 -7.43 30.63
N ASP A 216 -7.48 -6.93 30.85
CA ASP A 216 -6.95 -5.72 30.21
C ASP A 216 -6.89 -5.87 28.67
N ASP A 217 -6.57 -7.08 28.20
CA ASP A 217 -6.60 -7.44 26.78
C ASP A 217 -7.59 -8.61 26.55
N PRO A 218 -8.81 -8.32 26.11
CA PRO A 218 -9.82 -9.33 25.88
C PRO A 218 -9.63 -10.11 24.56
N SER A 219 -8.64 -9.78 23.72
CA SER A 219 -8.23 -10.63 22.59
C SER A 219 -7.53 -11.92 23.03
N THR A 220 -7.09 -11.96 24.30
CA THR A 220 -6.50 -13.15 24.93
C THR A 220 -7.53 -14.18 25.37
N LEU A 221 -8.83 -13.85 25.32
CA LEU A 221 -9.89 -14.77 25.68
C LEU A 221 -10.08 -15.83 24.59
N PRO A 222 -10.17 -17.13 24.93
CA PRO A 222 -10.56 -18.13 23.98
C PRO A 222 -12.04 -17.91 23.59
N PRO A 223 -12.38 -17.99 22.30
CA PRO A 223 -13.77 -17.85 21.89
C PRO A 223 -14.58 -19.05 22.41
N VAL A 224 -15.85 -18.80 22.77
CA VAL A 224 -16.77 -19.82 23.28
C VAL A 224 -17.02 -20.92 22.25
N THR A 225 -17.07 -20.51 20.98
CA THR A 225 -17.22 -21.38 19.83
C THR A 225 -16.23 -20.95 18.75
N GLY A 226 -15.81 -21.88 17.89
CA GLY A 226 -15.08 -21.53 16.68
C GLY A 226 -15.92 -20.63 15.76
N LEU A 227 -15.29 -20.07 14.73
CA LEU A 227 -16.00 -19.25 13.73
C LEU A 227 -17.16 -20.03 13.11
N ALA A 228 -18.36 -19.49 13.24
CA ALA A 228 -19.60 -20.04 12.69
C ALA A 228 -20.23 -19.07 11.69
N ASP A 229 -21.00 -19.58 10.73
CA ASP A 229 -21.77 -18.74 9.80
C ASP A 229 -22.83 -17.93 10.54
N VAL A 230 -22.96 -16.63 10.22
CA VAL A 230 -24.04 -15.80 10.74
C VAL A 230 -25.39 -16.42 10.34
N PRO A 231 -26.26 -16.79 11.30
CA PRO A 231 -27.56 -17.39 10.98
C PRO A 231 -28.46 -16.42 10.22
N ASP A 232 -29.31 -16.92 9.32
CA ASP A 232 -30.26 -16.09 8.55
C ASP A 232 -31.18 -15.23 9.44
N ASN A 233 -31.59 -15.78 10.58
CA ASN A 233 -32.41 -15.08 11.58
C ASN A 233 -31.58 -14.23 12.56
N ARG A 234 -30.25 -14.19 12.39
CA ARG A 234 -29.27 -13.48 13.23
C ARG A 234 -29.34 -13.80 14.72
N THR A 235 -29.96 -14.92 15.08
CA THR A 235 -30.18 -15.30 16.46
C THR A 235 -29.13 -16.34 16.87
N VAL A 236 -28.37 -16.03 17.91
CA VAL A 236 -27.34 -16.89 18.47
C VAL A 236 -27.80 -17.38 19.83
N VAL A 237 -27.84 -18.70 20.01
CA VAL A 237 -28.17 -19.34 21.29
C VAL A 237 -26.88 -19.67 22.03
N ILE A 238 -26.78 -19.24 23.29
CA ILE A 238 -25.65 -19.60 24.16
C ILE A 238 -25.99 -20.93 24.86
N PRO A 239 -25.17 -21.98 24.70
CA PRO A 239 -25.45 -23.27 25.33
C PRO A 239 -25.49 -23.19 26.86
N LYS A 240 -26.53 -23.76 27.48
CA LYS A 240 -26.65 -23.85 28.94
C LYS A 240 -25.42 -24.48 29.59
N THR A 241 -24.89 -25.55 28.99
CA THR A 241 -23.69 -26.24 29.48
C THR A 241 -22.48 -25.31 29.57
N TYR A 242 -22.38 -24.33 28.68
CA TYR A 242 -21.33 -23.33 28.71
C TYR A 242 -21.57 -22.33 29.85
N ILE A 243 -22.79 -21.84 30.02
CA ILE A 243 -23.17 -20.92 31.11
C ILE A 243 -22.94 -21.56 32.49
N ASP A 244 -23.32 -22.83 32.65
CA ASP A 244 -23.15 -23.57 33.89
C ASP A 244 -21.65 -23.78 34.21
N ALA A 245 -20.82 -24.06 33.18
CA ALA A 245 -19.37 -24.24 33.35
C ALA A 245 -18.65 -22.93 33.72
N GLN A 246 -19.18 -21.78 33.33
CA GLN A 246 -18.61 -20.50 33.71
C GLN A 246 -18.96 -20.09 35.14
N GLY A 247 -20.02 -20.60 35.78
CA GLY A 247 -20.43 -20.09 37.10
C GLY A 247 -20.81 -18.60 37.03
N ASP A 248 -20.76 -17.90 38.16
CA ASP A 248 -21.22 -16.50 38.25
C ASP A 248 -20.22 -15.55 37.56
N GLY A 249 -20.74 -14.56 36.83
CA GLY A 249 -19.89 -13.68 36.01
C GLY A 249 -20.65 -12.86 34.98
N ILE A 250 -19.90 -12.12 34.16
CA ILE A 250 -20.46 -11.26 33.12
C ILE A 250 -20.39 -11.93 31.76
N THR A 251 -21.45 -11.83 30.95
CA THR A 251 -21.38 -12.30 29.55
C THR A 251 -21.09 -11.12 28.64
N MET A 252 -20.10 -11.30 27.77
CA MET A 252 -19.84 -10.43 26.63
C MET A 252 -20.14 -11.24 25.36
N ALA A 253 -20.51 -10.57 24.28
CA ALA A 253 -20.57 -11.18 22.97
C ALA A 253 -19.94 -10.20 22.01
N VAL A 254 -18.83 -10.62 21.41
CA VAL A 254 -18.10 -9.83 20.42
C VAL A 254 -18.32 -10.52 19.08
N GLN A 255 -18.79 -9.80 18.07
CA GLN A 255 -18.83 -10.27 16.70
C GLN A 255 -17.50 -9.94 16.03
N ARG A 256 -16.99 -10.82 15.17
CA ARG A 256 -15.86 -10.51 14.29
C ARG A 256 -16.35 -10.48 12.86
N ASP A 257 -16.43 -9.29 12.30
CA ASP A 257 -15.87 -9.04 10.97
C ASP A 257 -14.65 -8.15 11.16
N LEU A 258 -13.49 -8.81 11.09
CA LEU A 258 -12.11 -8.31 11.05
C LEU A 258 -11.55 -7.41 12.20
N THR A 259 -12.32 -7.00 13.21
CA THR A 259 -11.76 -6.28 14.39
C THR A 259 -12.47 -6.65 15.71
N PRO A 260 -11.77 -6.96 16.82
CA PRO A 260 -12.42 -7.25 18.11
C PRO A 260 -13.01 -5.97 18.74
N ASN A 261 -14.31 -5.94 19.02
CA ASN A 261 -15.00 -4.83 19.72
C ASN A 261 -15.67 -5.31 21.01
N PHE A 262 -15.40 -4.65 22.14
CA PHE A 262 -15.77 -5.13 23.48
C PHE A 262 -16.84 -4.24 24.13
N ARG A 263 -17.98 -4.81 24.53
CA ARG A 263 -18.94 -4.15 25.45
C ARG A 263 -19.51 -5.14 26.48
N ARG A 264 -19.64 -4.68 27.73
CA ARG A 264 -20.14 -5.39 28.94
C ARG A 264 -21.66 -5.53 28.87
N ILE A 265 -22.25 -6.74 28.92
CA ILE A 265 -23.69 -6.89 28.60
C ILE A 265 -24.52 -7.72 29.60
N LEU A 266 -24.01 -8.75 30.27
CA LEU A 266 -24.86 -9.53 31.21
C LEU A 266 -24.17 -9.73 32.54
N GLN A 267 -24.90 -9.77 33.65
CA GLN A 267 -24.37 -10.10 34.98
C GLN A 267 -25.19 -11.29 35.53
N LYS A 268 -24.51 -12.40 35.82
CA LYS A 268 -25.08 -13.57 36.52
C LYS A 268 -24.84 -13.41 38.01
N TRP A 269 -25.89 -13.59 38.81
CA TRP A 269 -25.89 -13.52 40.28
C TRP A 269 -26.16 -14.89 40.88
#